data_AF-A0A925HI40-F1
#
_entry.id   AF-A0A925HI40-F1
#
_cell.length_a   1.000
_cell.length_b   1.000
_cell.length_c   1.000
_cell.angle_alpha   90.00
_cell.angle_beta   90.00
_cell.angle_gamma   90.00
#
_symmetry.space_group_name_H-M   'P 1'
#
loop_
_entity.id
_entity.type
_entity.pdbx_description
1 polymer ?
#
loop_
_entity_poly.entity_id
_entity_poly.type
_entity_poly.pdbx_seq_one_letter_code
_entity_poly.pdbx_strand_id
1 'polypeptide(L)'
;MSIRSTTAVLIAVCGLAAAANAQVVDGTAEGLYGAPLAVQNVQTQFGDANIGQLGFANGSELDAAYGFISAGNLHLVLAGNLESNFNKIEIFFDSVAGGQNQLRGDNPDVDFNGLNRMGNDGSGNGLRFDTGFEADRYLTITNGDIGGGTYQMFANFAEVLSAGGGAGMFLGGASHTPAQVIGPNGIIISMNNSNVAGVDGGTGPASGLGVFTGVELVIPLSALGDPSGEIRISAFINGGGHDFLANQVLGGLGAGTGNLGEPRNVDFSAIAGDQFFTVIPAPGAVGLLGLAGLAAARRRRN
;
A
#
# COMPACT_ATOMS: atom_id res chain seq x y z
N MET A 1 -40.79 -32.38 -54.54
CA MET A 1 -40.60 -32.69 -53.11
C MET A 1 -39.11 -32.84 -52.86
N SER A 2 -38.46 -31.78 -52.34
CA SER A 2 -37.07 -31.81 -51.89
C SER A 2 -36.94 -30.74 -50.82
N ILE A 3 -36.85 -31.17 -49.56
CA ILE A 3 -36.68 -30.33 -48.38
C ILE A 3 -35.18 -30.03 -48.31
N ARG A 4 -34.80 -28.74 -48.39
CA ARG A 4 -33.45 -28.29 -48.05
C ARG A 4 -33.45 -27.85 -46.59
N SER A 5 -33.00 -28.74 -45.71
CA SER A 5 -32.69 -28.42 -44.30
C SER A 5 -31.48 -27.49 -44.24
N THR A 6 -31.68 -26.28 -43.74
CA THR A 6 -30.61 -25.37 -43.33
C THR A 6 -30.21 -25.74 -41.90
N THR A 7 -29.05 -26.39 -41.75
CA THR A 7 -28.46 -26.68 -40.44
C THR A 7 -27.92 -25.39 -39.83
N ALA A 8 -28.57 -24.88 -38.78
CA ALA A 8 -28.04 -23.80 -37.96
C ALA A 8 -26.94 -24.33 -37.05
N VAL A 9 -25.71 -23.85 -37.24
CA VAL A 9 -24.57 -24.13 -36.35
C VAL A 9 -24.73 -23.25 -35.11
N LEU A 10 -25.07 -23.86 -33.97
CA LEU A 10 -25.05 -23.21 -32.67
C LEU A 10 -23.59 -23.20 -32.18
N ILE A 11 -22.93 -22.04 -32.20
CA ILE A 11 -21.63 -21.86 -31.54
C ILE A 11 -21.93 -21.72 -30.04
N ALA A 12 -21.68 -22.79 -29.28
CA ALA A 12 -21.66 -22.74 -27.83
C ALA A 12 -20.40 -21.97 -27.39
N VAL A 13 -20.59 -20.73 -26.93
CA VAL A 13 -19.53 -20.00 -26.21
C VAL A 13 -19.49 -20.58 -24.80
N CYS A 14 -18.57 -21.51 -24.55
CA CYS A 14 -18.24 -21.92 -23.19
C CYS A 14 -17.59 -20.74 -22.46
N GLY A 15 -18.34 -20.08 -21.60
CA GLY A 15 -17.77 -19.14 -20.64
C GLY A 15 -16.88 -19.91 -19.67
N LEU A 16 -15.57 -19.67 -19.70
CA LEU A 16 -14.69 -20.06 -18.60
C LEU A 16 -15.09 -19.21 -17.39
N ALA A 17 -15.84 -19.80 -16.47
CA ALA A 17 -15.91 -19.28 -15.12
C ALA A 17 -14.53 -19.51 -14.49
N ALA A 18 -13.69 -18.48 -14.47
CA ALA A 18 -12.50 -18.49 -13.63
C ALA A 18 -12.99 -18.59 -12.18
N ALA A 19 -12.66 -19.69 -11.51
CA ALA A 19 -12.81 -19.78 -10.07
C ALA A 19 -11.90 -18.70 -9.47
N ALA A 20 -12.47 -17.64 -8.91
CA ALA A 20 -11.72 -16.67 -8.13
C ALA A 20 -11.28 -17.39 -6.85
N ASN A 21 -10.01 -17.77 -6.78
CA ASN A 21 -9.41 -18.12 -5.49
C ASN A 21 -9.35 -16.83 -4.67
N ALA A 22 -9.70 -16.91 -3.39
CA ALA A 22 -9.45 -15.80 -2.48
C ALA A 22 -7.95 -15.52 -2.46
N GLN A 23 -7.59 -14.23 -2.47
CA GLN A 23 -6.21 -13.78 -2.31
C GLN A 23 -5.66 -14.36 -1.00
N VAL A 24 -4.51 -15.04 -1.08
CA VAL A 24 -3.82 -15.52 0.13
C VAL A 24 -3.07 -14.33 0.67
N VAL A 25 -3.29 -13.99 1.95
CA VAL A 25 -2.62 -12.84 2.58
C VAL A 25 -1.39 -13.35 3.32
N ASP A 26 -0.29 -13.48 2.61
CA ASP A 26 0.95 -14.10 3.09
C ASP A 26 2.21 -13.21 2.96
N GLY A 27 2.04 -11.95 2.54
CA GLY A 27 3.16 -11.02 2.34
C GLY A 27 3.74 -11.07 0.93
N THR A 28 3.06 -11.68 -0.04
CA THR A 28 3.56 -11.84 -1.42
C THR A 28 2.60 -11.21 -2.43
N ALA A 29 3.13 -10.48 -3.41
CA ALA A 29 2.38 -9.99 -4.56
C ALA A 29 2.33 -11.05 -5.67
N GLU A 30 1.30 -11.90 -5.68
CA GLU A 30 1.07 -12.88 -6.75
C GLU A 30 0.46 -12.23 -8.00
N GLY A 31 0.23 -13.05 -9.04
CA GLY A 31 -0.15 -12.56 -10.36
C GLY A 31 -1.42 -11.69 -10.43
N LEU A 32 -2.32 -11.75 -9.44
CA LEU A 32 -3.51 -10.89 -9.38
C LEU A 32 -3.16 -9.42 -9.14
N TYR A 33 -2.04 -9.14 -8.47
CA TYR A 33 -1.56 -7.79 -8.20
C TYR A 33 -1.08 -7.05 -9.46
N GLY A 34 -0.74 -7.79 -10.52
CA GLY A 34 -0.36 -7.21 -11.81
C GLY A 34 1.01 -6.55 -11.81
N ALA A 35 1.15 -5.47 -12.59
CA ALA A 35 2.39 -4.69 -12.68
C ALA A 35 2.54 -3.77 -11.47
N PRO A 36 3.78 -3.41 -11.08
CA PRO A 36 4.01 -2.49 -9.97
C PRO A 36 3.41 -1.12 -10.27
N LEU A 37 2.77 -0.53 -9.26
CA LEU A 37 2.23 0.83 -9.24
C LEU A 37 3.32 1.87 -8.94
N ALA A 38 4.34 1.46 -8.20
CA ALA A 38 5.54 2.24 -7.93
C ALA A 38 6.75 1.31 -7.85
N VAL A 39 7.92 1.85 -8.19
CA VAL A 39 9.21 1.16 -8.10
C VAL A 39 10.19 2.13 -7.46
N GLN A 40 10.94 1.65 -6.47
CA GLN A 40 12.00 2.41 -5.84
C GLN A 40 13.09 2.79 -6.85
N ASN A 41 13.60 4.00 -6.74
CA ASN A 41 14.62 4.54 -7.65
C ASN A 41 15.91 4.95 -6.95
N VAL A 42 15.99 4.83 -5.62
CA VAL A 42 17.17 5.15 -4.82
C VAL A 42 17.56 3.99 -3.90
N GLN A 43 18.87 3.78 -3.75
CA GLN A 43 19.46 2.88 -2.75
C GLN A 43 19.00 3.21 -1.32
N THR A 44 19.08 2.25 -0.39
CA THR A 44 18.67 2.44 1.01
C THR A 44 19.79 2.90 1.93
N GLN A 45 19.51 3.87 2.80
CA GLN A 45 20.38 4.22 3.93
C GLN A 45 19.93 3.62 5.26
N PHE A 46 18.89 2.79 5.26
CA PHE A 46 18.38 2.07 6.44
C PHE A 46 18.79 0.59 6.45
N GLY A 47 19.83 0.25 5.68
CA GLY A 47 20.36 -1.09 5.54
C GLY A 47 19.64 -1.88 4.45
N ASP A 48 20.43 -2.53 3.60
CA ASP A 48 19.99 -3.50 2.58
C ASP A 48 19.91 -4.89 3.25
N ALA A 49 18.73 -5.50 3.20
CA ALA A 49 18.44 -6.71 3.94
C ALA A 49 18.91 -7.95 3.15
N ASN A 50 19.72 -8.80 3.79
CA ASN A 50 20.36 -9.92 3.09
C ASN A 50 20.24 -11.28 3.81
N ILE A 51 19.43 -11.37 4.87
CA ILE A 51 19.31 -12.60 5.67
C ILE A 51 18.21 -13.56 5.19
N GLY A 52 17.25 -13.09 4.39
CA GLY A 52 16.22 -13.92 3.73
C GLY A 52 15.28 -14.67 4.69
N GLN A 53 15.00 -14.12 5.86
CA GLN A 53 14.11 -14.73 6.85
C GLN A 53 12.72 -14.10 6.81
N LEU A 54 11.67 -14.89 7.04
CA LEU A 54 10.28 -14.39 6.99
C LEU A 54 9.99 -13.32 8.06
N GLY A 55 10.52 -13.52 9.28
CA GLY A 55 10.33 -12.60 10.39
C GLY A 55 11.41 -11.55 10.46
N PHE A 56 12.68 -11.97 10.47
CA PHE A 56 13.77 -11.05 10.73
C PHE A 56 14.34 -10.44 9.45
N ALA A 57 14.59 -9.14 9.48
CA ALA A 57 15.43 -8.42 8.52
C ALA A 57 16.48 -7.59 9.26
N ASN A 58 17.65 -7.42 8.64
CA ASN A 58 18.78 -6.63 9.12
C ASN A 58 18.95 -5.29 8.39
N GLY A 59 17.90 -4.88 7.67
CA GLY A 59 17.83 -3.65 6.90
C GLY A 59 16.38 -3.31 6.58
N SER A 60 16.08 -2.03 6.37
CA SER A 60 14.78 -1.57 5.91
C SER A 60 14.89 -0.95 4.52
N GLU A 61 14.05 -1.41 3.61
CA GLU A 61 13.98 -0.94 2.24
C GLU A 61 12.59 -1.14 1.64
N LEU A 62 12.20 -0.24 0.75
CA LEU A 62 10.99 -0.38 -0.05
C LEU A 62 11.42 -0.52 -1.50
N ASP A 63 10.93 -1.54 -2.18
CA ASP A 63 11.34 -1.89 -3.53
C ASP A 63 10.26 -1.58 -4.57
N ALA A 64 9.02 -1.97 -4.29
CA ALA A 64 7.90 -1.78 -5.19
C ALA A 64 6.56 -1.74 -4.45
N ALA A 65 5.58 -1.06 -5.04
CA ALA A 65 4.20 -1.10 -4.60
C ALA A 65 3.36 -1.85 -5.62
N TYR A 66 2.46 -2.72 -5.15
CA TYR A 66 1.47 -3.39 -5.99
C TYR A 66 0.10 -3.25 -5.35
N GLY A 67 -0.95 -3.11 -6.15
CA GLY A 67 -2.28 -3.04 -5.57
C GLY A 67 -3.41 -3.06 -6.58
N PHE A 68 -4.56 -3.52 -6.10
CA PHE A 68 -5.81 -3.57 -6.86
C PHE A 68 -7.01 -3.51 -5.93
N ILE A 69 -8.17 -3.21 -6.49
CA ILE A 69 -9.44 -3.24 -5.74
C ILE A 69 -10.27 -4.42 -6.21
N SER A 70 -10.74 -5.24 -5.28
CA SER A 70 -11.62 -6.36 -5.55
C SER A 70 -12.51 -6.67 -4.36
N ALA A 71 -13.74 -7.10 -4.63
CA ALA A 71 -14.70 -7.54 -3.61
C ALA A 71 -14.90 -6.58 -2.43
N GLY A 72 -14.82 -5.26 -2.66
CA GLY A 72 -14.99 -4.24 -1.62
C GLY A 72 -13.74 -4.01 -0.75
N ASN A 73 -12.57 -4.50 -1.15
CA ASN A 73 -11.30 -4.29 -0.47
C ASN A 73 -10.25 -3.70 -1.42
N LEU A 74 -9.37 -2.88 -0.87
CA LEU A 74 -8.05 -2.59 -1.42
C LEU A 74 -7.10 -3.71 -1.00
N HIS A 75 -6.47 -4.35 -1.98
CA HIS A 75 -5.35 -5.26 -1.81
C HIS A 75 -4.07 -4.50 -2.12
N LEU A 76 -3.10 -4.51 -1.21
CA LEU A 76 -1.86 -3.73 -1.31
C LEU A 76 -0.68 -4.57 -0.86
N VAL A 77 0.39 -4.59 -1.64
CA VAL A 77 1.71 -5.09 -1.21
C VAL A 77 2.72 -3.96 -1.31
N LEU A 78 3.41 -3.69 -0.22
CA LEU A 78 4.61 -2.86 -0.17
C LEU A 78 5.80 -3.83 -0.07
N ALA A 79 6.40 -4.13 -1.22
CA ALA A 79 7.48 -5.09 -1.34
C ALA A 79 8.81 -4.48 -0.86
N GLY A 80 9.65 -5.32 -0.25
CA GLY A 80 10.91 -4.95 0.40
C GLY A 80 11.02 -5.57 1.78
N ASN A 81 11.70 -4.88 2.70
CA ASN A 81 11.96 -5.35 4.05
C ASN A 81 11.72 -4.23 5.06
N LEU A 82 11.28 -4.60 6.26
CA LEU A 82 11.30 -3.70 7.41
C LEU A 82 12.18 -4.34 8.49
N GLU A 83 13.30 -3.68 8.81
CA GLU A 83 14.26 -4.17 9.81
C GLU A 83 13.56 -4.47 11.13
N SER A 84 13.96 -5.58 11.75
CA SER A 84 13.34 -6.06 12.99
C SER A 84 13.85 -5.36 14.24
N ASN A 85 13.83 -4.04 14.18
CA ASN A 85 14.32 -3.11 15.21
C ASN A 85 13.29 -2.04 15.59
N PHE A 86 12.02 -2.26 15.24
CA PHE A 86 10.90 -1.36 15.45
C PHE A 86 10.89 -0.09 14.61
N ASN A 87 11.64 -0.03 13.50
CA ASN A 87 11.35 0.91 12.41
C ASN A 87 9.87 0.81 11.98
N LYS A 88 9.40 1.85 11.30
CA LYS A 88 8.01 2.01 10.89
C LYS A 88 7.91 2.01 9.38
N ILE A 89 6.86 1.39 8.86
CA ILE A 89 6.29 1.75 7.57
C ILE A 89 5.09 2.65 7.86
N GLU A 90 5.18 3.90 7.44
CA GLU A 90 4.09 4.86 7.48
C GLU A 90 3.34 4.81 6.16
N ILE A 91 2.01 4.70 6.21
CA ILE A 91 1.15 4.66 5.03
C ILE A 91 0.03 5.69 5.22
N PHE A 92 0.00 6.68 4.34
CA PHE A 92 -1.07 7.67 4.27
C PHE A 92 -1.91 7.41 3.03
N PHE A 93 -3.22 7.59 3.17
CA PHE A 93 -4.18 7.44 2.09
C PHE A 93 -4.90 8.75 1.86
N ASP A 94 -5.00 9.16 0.60
CA ASP A 94 -5.95 10.13 0.09
C ASP A 94 -6.97 9.35 -0.75
N SER A 95 -8.13 9.13 -0.16
CA SER A 95 -9.18 8.20 -0.57
C SER A 95 -10.55 8.89 -0.63
N VAL A 96 -10.80 9.84 0.27
CA VAL A 96 -11.99 10.71 0.25
C VAL A 96 -11.61 12.14 0.61
N ALA A 97 -12.46 13.10 0.21
CA ALA A 97 -12.24 14.50 0.53
C ALA A 97 -12.26 14.78 2.04
N GLY A 98 -11.52 15.80 2.47
CA GLY A 98 -11.51 16.29 3.85
C GLY A 98 -10.28 15.90 4.66
N GLY A 99 -9.21 15.44 4.00
CA GLY A 99 -7.92 15.11 4.59
C GLY A 99 -7.00 16.32 4.86
N GLN A 100 -5.73 16.05 5.13
CA GLN A 100 -4.67 17.02 5.43
C GLN A 100 -3.54 16.93 4.39
N ASN A 101 -3.21 18.03 3.72
CA ASN A 101 -1.96 18.10 2.93
C ASN A 101 -0.72 18.34 3.81
N GLN A 102 -0.86 19.09 4.90
CA GLN A 102 0.17 19.25 5.92
C GLN A 102 -0.34 18.67 7.24
N LEU A 103 0.40 17.73 7.82
CA LEU A 103 -0.01 17.06 9.04
C LEU A 103 -0.10 18.03 10.21
N ARG A 104 -1.25 18.01 10.87
CA ARG A 104 -1.51 18.71 12.13
C ARG A 104 -0.98 17.90 13.32
N GLY A 105 -0.76 18.57 14.45
CA GLY A 105 -0.35 17.93 15.71
C GLY A 105 -1.48 17.57 16.67
N ASP A 106 -2.74 17.64 16.21
CA ASP A 106 -3.95 17.36 16.99
C ASP A 106 -4.79 16.22 16.41
N ASN A 107 -4.14 15.26 15.75
CA ASN A 107 -4.72 14.00 15.28
C ASN A 107 -4.91 12.99 16.43
N PRO A 108 -5.59 11.84 16.20
CA PRO A 108 -5.78 10.82 17.23
C PRO A 108 -4.44 10.27 17.75
N ASP A 109 -4.39 9.98 19.05
CA ASP A 109 -3.23 9.33 19.66
C ASP A 109 -3.22 7.85 19.27
N VAL A 110 -2.33 7.50 18.35
CA VAL A 110 -2.03 6.13 17.93
C VAL A 110 -0.53 5.90 17.95
N ASP A 111 -0.13 4.66 18.23
CA ASP A 111 1.27 4.25 18.35
C ASP A 111 2.11 5.18 19.25
N PHE A 112 1.60 5.47 20.46
CA PHE A 112 2.26 6.37 21.43
C PHE A 112 2.48 7.78 20.88
N ASN A 113 1.42 8.35 20.30
CA ASN A 113 1.38 9.67 19.69
C ASN A 113 2.29 9.84 18.44
N GLY A 114 2.58 8.74 17.74
CA GLY A 114 3.45 8.70 16.55
C GLY A 114 2.95 9.54 15.37
N LEU A 115 1.65 9.55 15.11
CA LEU A 115 1.05 10.39 14.05
C LEU A 115 1.31 11.89 14.32
N ASN A 116 1.06 12.36 15.55
CA ASN A 116 1.32 13.75 15.93
C ASN A 116 2.82 14.06 16.07
N ARG A 117 3.67 13.03 16.20
CA ARG A 117 5.12 13.19 16.15
C ARG A 117 5.59 13.65 14.76
N MET A 118 4.87 13.29 13.69
CA MET A 118 5.15 13.79 12.34
C MET A 118 4.41 15.09 11.99
N GLY A 119 3.39 15.46 12.78
CA GLY A 119 2.57 16.65 12.58
C GLY A 119 3.08 17.91 13.28
N ASN A 120 2.43 19.05 13.00
CA ASN A 120 2.76 20.38 13.52
C ASN A 120 2.88 20.44 15.06
N ASP A 121 4.02 20.87 15.58
CA ASP A 121 4.27 21.00 17.03
C ASP A 121 3.96 22.38 17.64
N GLY A 122 3.28 23.23 16.88
CA GLY A 122 2.98 24.61 17.24
C GLY A 122 3.95 25.63 16.66
N SER A 123 5.03 25.18 15.98
CA SER A 123 5.95 26.07 15.25
C SER A 123 5.50 26.39 13.83
N GLY A 124 4.44 25.76 13.32
CA GLY A 124 4.02 25.89 11.92
C GLY A 124 4.67 24.86 10.98
N ASN A 125 5.45 23.93 11.53
CA ASN A 125 5.98 22.77 10.80
C ASN A 125 4.92 21.67 10.63
N GLY A 126 5.35 20.48 10.19
CA GLY A 126 4.52 19.29 9.97
C GLY A 126 4.81 18.70 8.60
N LEU A 127 4.89 17.36 8.53
CA LEU A 127 5.10 16.64 7.27
C LEU A 127 4.09 17.13 6.24
N ARG A 128 4.60 17.54 5.08
CA ARG A 128 3.79 18.02 3.97
C ARG A 128 3.87 17.08 2.78
N PHE A 129 2.70 16.67 2.31
CA PHE A 129 2.54 15.82 1.14
C PHE A 129 2.58 16.63 -0.15
N ASP A 130 2.76 15.92 -1.27
CA ASP A 130 2.69 16.49 -2.62
C ASP A 130 1.45 17.33 -2.87
N THR A 131 1.56 18.26 -3.82
CA THR A 131 0.39 19.02 -4.27
C THR A 131 -0.67 18.07 -4.82
N GLY A 132 -1.90 18.17 -4.30
CA GLY A 132 -3.01 17.31 -4.71
C GLY A 132 -3.15 16.03 -3.89
N PHE A 133 -2.31 15.81 -2.87
CA PHE A 133 -2.48 14.75 -1.89
C PHE A 133 -2.99 15.34 -0.56
N GLU A 134 -4.16 14.89 -0.12
CA GLU A 134 -4.77 15.28 1.16
C GLU A 134 -5.03 14.03 2.01
N ALA A 135 -4.08 13.66 2.87
CA ALA A 135 -4.17 12.43 3.67
C ALA A 135 -5.42 12.43 4.55
N ASP A 136 -6.31 11.46 4.35
CA ASP A 136 -7.55 11.30 5.13
C ASP A 136 -7.52 10.05 6.03
N ARG A 137 -6.63 9.09 5.76
CA ARG A 137 -6.33 7.95 6.64
C ARG A 137 -4.83 7.75 6.82
N TYR A 138 -4.48 7.13 7.93
CA TYR A 138 -3.13 6.76 8.31
C TYR A 138 -3.11 5.32 8.82
N LEU A 139 -2.09 4.56 8.41
CA LEU A 139 -1.77 3.24 8.93
C LEU A 139 -0.27 3.17 9.16
N THR A 140 0.15 2.66 10.32
CA THR A 140 1.56 2.41 10.61
C THR A 140 1.78 0.98 11.03
N ILE A 141 2.87 0.39 10.54
CA ILE A 141 3.28 -0.98 10.83
C ILE A 141 4.71 -0.94 11.36
N THR A 142 4.95 -1.70 12.42
CA THR A 142 6.27 -1.91 12.98
C THR A 142 6.51 -3.38 13.23
N ASN A 143 7.77 -3.81 13.29
CA ASN A 143 8.12 -5.15 13.71
C ASN A 143 9.45 -5.19 14.47
N GLY A 144 9.64 -6.22 15.29
CA GLY A 144 10.91 -6.40 16.00
C GLY A 144 10.93 -7.61 16.92
N ASP A 145 12.06 -7.82 17.58
CA ASP A 145 12.20 -8.79 18.67
C ASP A 145 11.57 -8.24 19.95
N ILE A 146 10.46 -8.84 20.40
CA ILE A 146 9.81 -8.50 21.67
C ILE A 146 10.50 -9.13 22.89
N GLY A 147 11.57 -9.88 22.67
CA GLY A 147 12.40 -10.51 23.69
C GLY A 147 12.70 -11.97 23.36
N GLY A 148 13.98 -12.34 23.51
CA GLY A 148 14.42 -13.74 23.40
C GLY A 148 14.42 -14.30 21.98
N GLY A 149 14.53 -13.47 20.94
CA GLY A 149 14.46 -13.89 19.54
C GLY A 149 13.02 -14.10 19.06
N THR A 150 12.04 -13.47 19.70
CA THR A 150 10.63 -13.61 19.37
C THR A 150 10.19 -12.45 18.49
N TYR A 151 10.05 -12.72 17.19
CA TYR A 151 9.52 -11.75 16.24
C TYR A 151 8.04 -11.43 16.49
N GLN A 152 7.69 -10.15 16.46
CA GLN A 152 6.31 -9.69 16.38
C GLN A 152 6.17 -8.44 15.51
N MET A 153 5.11 -8.38 14.71
CA MET A 153 4.63 -7.17 14.06
C MET A 153 3.42 -6.58 14.80
N PHE A 154 3.25 -5.28 14.68
CA PHE A 154 2.16 -4.50 15.28
C PHE A 154 1.67 -3.46 14.28
N ALA A 155 0.37 -3.13 14.32
CA ALA A 155 -0.19 -2.10 13.45
C ALA A 155 -1.20 -1.21 14.15
N ASN A 156 -1.26 0.04 13.72
CA ASN A 156 -2.24 1.04 14.16
C ASN A 156 -2.87 1.72 12.93
N PHE A 157 -4.08 2.26 13.12
CA PHE A 157 -4.84 2.96 12.09
C PHE A 157 -5.49 4.21 12.67
N ALA A 158 -5.57 5.29 11.90
CA ALA A 158 -6.26 6.51 12.30
C ALA A 158 -6.91 7.25 11.12
N GLU A 159 -7.95 8.02 11.43
CA GLU A 159 -8.44 9.09 10.58
C GLU A 159 -7.52 10.31 10.66
N VAL A 160 -7.38 11.01 9.54
CA VAL A 160 -6.59 12.24 9.42
C VAL A 160 -7.50 13.33 8.87
N LEU A 161 -8.25 13.99 9.76
CA LEU A 161 -9.29 14.92 9.34
C LEU A 161 -8.76 16.35 9.22
N SER A 162 -9.15 17.10 8.18
CA SER A 162 -8.79 18.51 7.99
C SER A 162 -9.01 19.41 9.23
N ALA A 163 -10.01 19.09 10.06
CA ALA A 163 -10.33 19.80 11.29
C ALA A 163 -9.49 19.36 12.52
N GLY A 164 -8.62 18.36 12.39
CA GLY A 164 -7.97 17.66 13.50
C GLY A 164 -8.89 16.62 14.15
N GLY A 165 -8.36 15.89 15.13
CA GLY A 165 -9.04 14.79 15.80
C GLY A 165 -9.35 13.61 14.88
N GLY A 166 -10.43 12.88 15.17
CA GLY A 166 -10.84 11.68 14.46
C GLY A 166 -10.77 10.43 15.34
N ALA A 167 -11.02 9.27 14.75
CA ALA A 167 -10.86 7.98 15.40
C ALA A 167 -9.46 7.39 15.15
N GLY A 168 -8.90 6.73 16.17
CA GLY A 168 -7.66 5.98 16.09
C GLY A 168 -7.81 4.63 16.79
N MET A 169 -7.07 3.61 16.33
CA MET A 169 -7.15 2.27 16.90
C MET A 169 -5.85 1.47 16.72
N PHE A 170 -5.58 0.62 17.70
CA PHE A 170 -4.63 -0.47 17.56
C PHE A 170 -5.30 -1.63 16.80
N LEU A 171 -4.69 -2.06 15.70
CA LEU A 171 -5.22 -3.15 14.87
C LEU A 171 -4.84 -4.52 15.44
N GLY A 172 -3.77 -4.61 16.21
CA GLY A 172 -3.29 -5.86 16.79
C GLY A 172 -1.81 -6.11 16.51
N GLY A 173 -1.35 -7.28 16.94
CA GLY A 173 -0.03 -7.78 16.62
C GLY A 173 -0.06 -9.28 16.33
N ALA A 174 0.88 -9.72 15.51
CA ALA A 174 1.04 -11.11 15.10
C ALA A 174 2.51 -11.42 14.83
N SER A 175 2.85 -12.69 14.64
CA SER A 175 4.18 -13.04 14.12
C SER A 175 4.29 -12.69 12.62
N HIS A 176 5.15 -13.36 11.87
CA HIS A 176 5.18 -13.24 10.41
C HIS A 176 4.20 -14.23 9.75
N THR A 177 4.07 -14.14 8.42
CA THR A 177 3.29 -15.10 7.63
C THR A 177 3.61 -16.56 8.01
N PRO A 178 2.59 -17.44 8.18
CA PRO A 178 1.17 -17.25 7.81
C PRO A 178 0.31 -16.56 8.88
N ALA A 179 0.87 -16.12 10.01
CA ALA A 179 0.12 -15.36 11.00
C ALA A 179 -0.21 -13.96 10.47
N GLN A 180 -1.40 -13.46 10.83
CA GLN A 180 -1.92 -12.19 10.34
C GLN A 180 -2.38 -11.33 11.51
N VAL A 181 -2.21 -10.01 11.40
CA VAL A 181 -3.01 -9.07 12.18
C VAL A 181 -4.40 -9.01 11.56
N ILE A 182 -5.44 -9.17 12.38
CA ILE A 182 -6.84 -9.01 11.96
C ILE A 182 -7.44 -7.88 12.81
N GLY A 183 -7.50 -6.70 12.22
CA GLY A 183 -8.00 -5.48 12.84
C GLY A 183 -9.49 -5.54 13.15
N PRO A 184 -9.97 -4.83 14.18
CA PRO A 184 -11.40 -4.75 14.51
C PRO A 184 -12.24 -4.11 13.39
N ASN A 185 -11.60 -3.32 12.51
CA ASN A 185 -12.19 -2.70 11.33
C ASN A 185 -12.10 -3.60 10.07
N GLY A 186 -11.65 -4.84 10.21
CA GLY A 186 -11.53 -5.81 9.12
C GLY A 186 -10.26 -5.69 8.29
N ILE A 187 -9.32 -4.79 8.63
CA ILE A 187 -8.01 -4.73 7.98
C ILE A 187 -7.22 -5.99 8.32
N ILE A 188 -6.68 -6.67 7.31
CA ILE A 188 -5.81 -7.83 7.46
C ILE A 188 -4.40 -7.44 7.02
N ILE A 189 -3.38 -7.82 7.79
CA ILE A 189 -1.98 -7.54 7.48
C ILE A 189 -1.15 -8.82 7.66
N SER A 190 -0.30 -9.11 6.68
CA SER A 190 0.73 -10.16 6.74
C SER A 190 2.09 -9.59 6.39
N MET A 191 3.16 -10.25 6.86
CA MET A 191 4.54 -9.84 6.62
C MET A 191 5.36 -11.02 6.11
N ASN A 192 6.13 -10.77 5.06
CA ASN A 192 7.17 -11.64 4.55
C ASN A 192 8.46 -10.85 4.31
N ASN A 193 9.34 -10.81 5.33
CA ASN A 193 10.65 -10.14 5.28
C ASN A 193 11.74 -10.94 4.54
N SER A 194 11.40 -11.97 3.76
CA SER A 194 12.42 -12.86 3.16
C SER A 194 13.12 -12.31 1.92
N ASN A 195 12.81 -11.08 1.51
CA ASN A 195 13.49 -10.44 0.38
C ASN A 195 15.00 -10.30 0.64
N VAL A 196 15.79 -10.54 -0.41
CA VAL A 196 17.26 -10.42 -0.47
C VAL A 196 17.70 -9.82 -1.82
N ALA A 197 16.78 -9.21 -2.54
CA ALA A 197 16.97 -8.57 -3.84
C ALA A 197 16.42 -7.14 -3.75
N GLY A 198 16.45 -6.40 -4.87
CA GLY A 198 15.92 -5.04 -4.90
C GLY A 198 17.03 -4.01 -4.90
N VAL A 199 16.99 -3.07 -3.95
CA VAL A 199 17.95 -1.97 -3.88
C VAL A 199 19.19 -2.31 -3.03
N ASP A 200 20.36 -1.78 -3.40
CA ASP A 200 21.55 -1.88 -2.54
C ASP A 200 21.57 -0.76 -1.48
N GLY A 201 22.53 -0.83 -0.55
CA GLY A 201 22.83 0.24 0.40
C GLY A 201 23.50 1.49 -0.23
N GLY A 202 23.01 2.68 0.11
CA GLY A 202 23.58 3.97 -0.32
C GLY A 202 22.55 5.02 -0.70
N THR A 203 22.93 5.91 -1.62
CA THR A 203 22.03 6.93 -2.23
C THR A 203 22.10 6.91 -3.76
N GLY A 204 22.80 5.95 -4.35
CA GLY A 204 22.90 5.82 -5.80
C GLY A 204 21.57 5.47 -6.47
N PRO A 205 21.53 5.47 -7.81
CA PRO A 205 20.38 4.95 -8.55
C PRO A 205 20.18 3.47 -8.24
N ALA A 206 18.93 3.06 -8.02
CA ALA A 206 18.56 1.67 -7.80
C ALA A 206 17.25 1.33 -8.52
N SER A 207 16.84 0.05 -8.48
CA SER A 207 15.53 -0.38 -8.93
C SER A 207 15.05 -1.58 -8.12
N GLY A 208 13.92 -1.43 -7.44
CA GLY A 208 13.25 -2.54 -6.74
C GLY A 208 12.38 -3.43 -7.64
N LEU A 209 12.52 -3.32 -8.97
CA LEU A 209 11.73 -4.12 -9.91
C LEU A 209 11.97 -5.63 -9.71
N GLY A 210 10.89 -6.39 -9.65
CA GLY A 210 10.94 -7.85 -9.52
C GLY A 210 11.00 -8.36 -8.08
N VAL A 211 10.93 -7.47 -7.09
CA VAL A 211 10.67 -7.85 -5.69
C VAL A 211 9.16 -7.94 -5.48
N PHE A 212 8.70 -9.01 -4.84
CA PHE A 212 7.28 -9.31 -4.64
C PHE A 212 6.91 -9.57 -3.18
N THR A 213 7.87 -9.73 -2.28
CA THR A 213 7.63 -10.04 -0.87
C THR A 213 7.80 -8.80 -0.01
N GLY A 214 6.98 -8.65 1.03
CA GLY A 214 7.08 -7.56 2.00
C GLY A 214 5.85 -7.51 2.90
N VAL A 215 5.30 -6.32 3.12
CA VAL A 215 4.04 -6.13 3.83
C VAL A 215 2.88 -6.29 2.86
N GLU A 216 1.92 -7.17 3.18
CA GLU A 216 0.66 -7.30 2.44
C GLU A 216 -0.52 -6.87 3.31
N LEU A 217 -1.42 -6.08 2.74
CA LEU A 217 -2.62 -5.54 3.38
C LEU A 217 -3.86 -5.85 2.55
N VAL A 218 -4.93 -6.24 3.24
CA VAL A 218 -6.30 -6.21 2.73
C VAL A 218 -7.09 -5.23 3.57
N ILE A 219 -7.52 -4.14 2.95
CA ILE A 219 -8.18 -3.02 3.62
C ILE A 219 -9.61 -2.91 3.07
N PRO A 220 -10.65 -3.13 3.89
CA PRO A 220 -12.02 -2.85 3.48
C PRO A 220 -12.17 -1.39 3.02
N LEU A 221 -12.82 -1.16 1.88
CA LEU A 221 -13.05 0.19 1.38
C LEU A 221 -13.83 1.05 2.38
N SER A 222 -14.66 0.43 3.22
CA SER A 222 -15.37 1.11 4.31
C SER A 222 -14.43 1.67 5.39
N ALA A 223 -13.27 1.05 5.63
CA ALA A 223 -12.24 1.62 6.52
C ALA A 223 -11.62 2.89 5.91
N LEU A 224 -11.60 2.98 4.58
CA LEU A 224 -11.13 4.15 3.81
C LEU A 224 -12.26 5.14 3.48
N GLY A 225 -13.43 5.03 4.13
CA GLY A 225 -14.54 5.96 3.89
C GLY A 225 -15.33 5.72 2.59
N ASP A 226 -15.26 4.50 2.05
CA ASP A 226 -15.96 4.08 0.82
C ASP A 226 -15.60 4.94 -0.42
N PRO A 227 -14.31 4.98 -0.82
CA PRO A 227 -13.86 5.76 -1.96
C PRO A 227 -14.59 5.31 -3.25
N SER A 228 -15.02 6.29 -4.04
CA SER A 228 -15.65 6.08 -5.35
C SER A 228 -14.73 6.35 -6.53
N GLY A 229 -13.53 6.89 -6.26
CA GLY A 229 -12.52 7.26 -7.22
C GLY A 229 -11.19 6.55 -6.97
N GLU A 230 -10.13 7.11 -7.53
CA GLU A 230 -8.78 6.65 -7.27
C GLU A 230 -8.40 6.82 -5.80
N ILE A 231 -7.55 5.92 -5.30
CA ILE A 231 -6.95 5.99 -3.97
C ILE A 231 -5.47 6.30 -4.19
N ARG A 232 -5.01 7.43 -3.67
CA ARG A 232 -3.59 7.78 -3.66
C ARG A 232 -2.98 7.34 -2.34
N ILE A 233 -1.75 6.85 -2.41
CA ILE A 233 -1.07 6.24 -1.27
C ILE A 233 0.36 6.77 -1.22
N SER A 234 0.72 7.40 -0.11
CA SER A 234 2.10 7.76 0.20
C SER A 234 2.62 6.80 1.26
N ALA A 235 3.69 6.07 0.96
CA ALA A 235 4.25 5.07 1.87
C ALA A 235 5.75 5.23 1.98
N PHE A 236 6.26 5.23 3.21
CA PHE A 236 7.69 5.45 3.48
C PHE A 236 8.16 4.80 4.78
N ILE A 237 9.48 4.61 4.91
CA ILE A 237 10.10 4.12 6.13
C ILE A 237 10.46 5.29 7.05
N ASN A 238 10.19 5.12 8.34
CA ASN A 238 10.56 6.05 9.40
C ASN A 238 11.27 5.28 10.54
N GLY A 239 12.09 5.99 11.32
CA GLY A 239 12.68 5.45 12.53
C GLY A 239 11.61 5.07 13.55
N GLY A 240 11.95 4.16 14.47
CA GLY A 240 10.97 3.63 15.43
C GLY A 240 10.30 4.66 16.35
N GLY A 241 10.91 5.84 16.49
CA GLY A 241 10.35 6.99 17.22
C GLY A 241 9.47 7.92 16.38
N HIS A 242 9.17 7.57 15.12
CA HIS A 242 8.47 8.45 14.16
C HIS A 242 9.22 9.76 13.86
N ASP A 243 10.54 9.79 14.10
CA ASP A 243 11.35 11.00 14.19
C ASP A 243 12.48 11.10 13.17
N PHE A 244 12.60 10.12 12.26
CA PHE A 244 13.66 10.07 11.27
C PHE A 244 13.21 9.36 9.99
N LEU A 245 12.71 10.14 9.03
CA LEU A 245 12.24 9.66 7.73
C LEU A 245 13.45 9.21 6.89
N ALA A 246 13.43 7.95 6.48
CA ALA A 246 14.45 7.35 5.65
C ALA A 246 14.42 7.91 4.21
N ASN A 247 15.41 7.56 3.39
CA ASN A 247 15.33 7.82 1.95
C ASN A 247 14.45 6.82 1.19
N GLN A 248 13.63 6.05 1.90
CA GLN A 248 12.81 4.97 1.36
C GLN A 248 11.35 5.42 1.31
N VAL A 249 10.96 5.98 0.17
CA VAL A 249 9.60 6.47 -0.14
C VAL A 249 9.13 5.83 -1.45
N LEU A 250 7.93 5.25 -1.46
CA LEU A 250 7.31 4.70 -2.67
C LEU A 250 6.64 5.83 -3.46
N GLY A 251 7.09 6.00 -4.71
CA GLY A 251 7.02 7.26 -5.47
C GLY A 251 8.44 7.74 -5.82
N GLY A 252 9.41 7.34 -4.99
CA GLY A 252 10.84 7.55 -5.20
C GLY A 252 11.28 8.98 -4.85
N LEU A 253 12.52 9.11 -4.38
CA LEU A 253 13.12 10.41 -4.05
C LEU A 253 14.15 10.87 -5.09
N GLY A 254 14.45 10.02 -6.07
CA GLY A 254 15.49 10.23 -7.05
C GLY A 254 16.88 9.86 -6.53
N ALA A 255 17.73 9.41 -7.44
CA ALA A 255 19.11 9.07 -7.15
C ALA A 255 19.87 10.29 -6.59
N GLY A 256 20.67 10.05 -5.57
CA GLY A 256 21.44 11.04 -4.82
C GLY A 256 20.78 11.50 -3.53
N THR A 257 19.49 11.20 -3.33
CA THR A 257 18.75 11.62 -2.14
C THR A 257 19.07 10.72 -0.94
N GLY A 258 19.58 11.34 0.13
CA GLY A 258 19.80 10.69 1.43
C GLY A 258 18.57 10.74 2.32
N ASN A 259 18.70 10.24 3.55
CA ASN A 259 17.63 10.27 4.54
C ASN A 259 17.12 11.70 4.75
N LEU A 260 15.80 11.85 4.85
CA LEU A 260 15.17 13.16 4.98
C LEU A 260 15.20 13.69 6.43
N GLY A 261 15.41 12.80 7.42
CA GLY A 261 15.58 13.19 8.82
C GLY A 261 14.24 13.56 9.47
N GLU A 262 14.20 14.66 10.22
CA GLU A 262 13.01 15.10 10.96
C GLU A 262 11.76 15.20 10.06
N PRO A 263 10.75 14.31 10.22
CA PRO A 263 9.59 14.27 9.33
C PRO A 263 8.78 15.58 9.30
N ARG A 264 8.73 16.33 10.41
CA ARG A 264 8.02 17.62 10.47
C ARG A 264 8.59 18.67 9.53
N ASN A 265 9.83 18.52 9.09
CA ASN A 265 10.51 19.45 8.20
C ASN A 265 10.49 18.98 6.74
N VAL A 266 9.90 17.81 6.46
CA VAL A 266 9.81 17.27 5.11
C VAL A 266 8.63 17.88 4.37
N ASP A 267 8.91 18.34 3.16
CA ASP A 267 7.92 18.84 2.20
C ASP A 267 8.09 18.09 0.87
N PHE A 268 7.25 17.07 0.65
CA PHE A 268 7.28 16.29 -0.59
C PHE A 268 6.93 17.14 -1.81
N SER A 269 6.11 18.19 -1.66
CA SER A 269 5.82 19.10 -2.78
C SER A 269 7.04 19.89 -3.29
N ALA A 270 8.16 19.87 -2.54
CA ALA A 270 9.44 20.46 -2.93
C ALA A 270 10.40 19.44 -3.58
N ILE A 271 10.03 18.16 -3.66
CA ILE A 271 10.79 17.09 -4.29
C ILE A 271 10.23 16.84 -5.69
N ALA A 272 11.08 16.43 -6.63
CA ALA A 272 10.67 16.24 -8.01
C ALA A 272 9.91 14.92 -8.20
N GLY A 273 8.75 15.00 -8.86
CA GLY A 273 7.85 13.86 -9.03
C GLY A 273 6.97 13.64 -7.79
N ASP A 274 5.98 12.76 -7.91
CA ASP A 274 5.04 12.49 -6.83
C ASP A 274 5.59 11.43 -5.87
N GLN A 275 5.58 11.70 -4.56
CA GLN A 275 5.92 10.75 -3.48
C GLN A 275 4.69 9.96 -3.02
N PHE A 276 3.79 9.69 -3.97
CA PHE A 276 2.65 8.80 -3.84
C PHE A 276 2.45 8.00 -5.13
N PHE A 277 1.69 6.92 -5.02
CA PHE A 277 1.20 6.16 -6.17
C PHE A 277 -0.31 5.96 -6.08
N THR A 278 -0.92 5.51 -7.17
CA THR A 278 -2.38 5.49 -7.29
C THR A 278 -2.90 4.09 -7.57
N VAL A 279 -3.94 3.69 -6.83
CA VAL A 279 -4.77 2.51 -7.13
C VAL A 279 -6.10 3.02 -7.69
N ILE A 280 -6.41 2.64 -8.92
CA ILE A 280 -7.66 3.05 -9.58
C ILE A 280 -8.65 1.88 -9.51
N PRO A 281 -9.91 2.11 -9.08
CA PRO A 281 -10.96 1.11 -9.24
C PRO A 281 -11.04 0.69 -10.70
N ALA A 282 -10.94 -0.61 -10.98
CA ALA A 282 -11.10 -1.10 -12.35
C ALA A 282 -12.44 -0.58 -12.91
N PRO A 283 -12.48 -0.04 -14.15
CA PRO A 283 -13.73 0.30 -14.79
C PRO A 283 -14.62 -0.93 -14.73
N GLY A 284 -15.72 -0.86 -13.97
CA GLY A 284 -16.52 -2.04 -13.64
C GLY A 284 -16.79 -2.86 -14.88
N ALA A 285 -16.43 -4.14 -14.85
CA ALA A 285 -16.57 -5.09 -15.98
C ALA A 285 -18.02 -5.23 -16.51
N VAL A 286 -18.98 -4.54 -15.88
CA VAL A 286 -20.33 -4.28 -16.38
C VAL A 286 -20.31 -3.58 -17.76
N GLY A 287 -19.27 -2.79 -18.08
CA GLY A 287 -19.14 -2.10 -19.37
C GLY A 287 -18.90 -3.02 -20.57
N LEU A 288 -18.13 -4.10 -20.42
CA LEU A 288 -17.85 -5.04 -21.52
C LEU A 288 -19.04 -5.96 -21.83
N LEU A 289 -19.85 -6.30 -20.83
CA LEU A 289 -21.09 -7.06 -21.03
C LEU A 289 -22.15 -6.23 -21.77
N GLY A 290 -22.20 -4.92 -21.54
CA GLY A 290 -23.10 -3.99 -22.25
C GLY A 290 -22.80 -3.88 -23.74
N LEU A 291 -21.52 -3.82 -24.13
CA LEU A 291 -21.09 -3.74 -25.53
C LEU A 291 -21.31 -5.05 -26.30
N ALA A 292 -21.08 -6.20 -25.66
CA ALA A 292 -21.40 -7.51 -26.24
C ALA A 292 -22.92 -7.71 -26.38
N GLY A 293 -23.71 -7.24 -25.41
CA GLY A 293 -25.18 -7.28 -25.44
C GLY A 293 -25.78 -6.40 -26.56
N LEU A 294 -25.27 -5.19 -26.75
CA LEU A 294 -25.73 -4.31 -27.85
C LEU A 294 -25.32 -4.83 -29.23
N ALA A 295 -24.13 -5.41 -29.38
CA ALA A 295 -23.71 -6.01 -30.65
C ALA A 295 -24.56 -7.25 -31.01
N ALA A 296 -24.95 -8.06 -30.02
CA ALA A 296 -25.84 -9.21 -30.21
C ALA A 296 -27.29 -8.79 -30.53
N ALA A 297 -27.80 -7.73 -29.91
CA ALA A 297 -29.14 -7.20 -30.18
C ALA A 297 -29.25 -6.55 -31.58
N ARG A 298 -28.18 -5.91 -32.06
CA ARG A 298 -28.16 -5.26 -33.39
C ARG A 298 -28.07 -6.25 -34.55
N ARG A 299 -27.55 -7.47 -34.33
CA ARG A 299 -27.54 -8.57 -35.32
C ARG A 299 -28.88 -9.32 -35.44
N ARG A 300 -29.82 -9.16 -34.51
CA ARG A 300 -31.15 -9.80 -34.56
C ARG A 300 -32.22 -8.96 -35.28
N ARG A 301 -31.87 -7.78 -35.79
CA ARG A 301 -32.80 -6.83 -36.42
C ARG A 301 -32.57 -6.59 -37.92
N ASN A 302 -31.73 -7.39 -38.57
CA ASN A 302 -31.55 -7.39 -40.02
C ASN A 302 -31.90 -8.77 -40.60
#